data_AF-A0A9E5G0Z7-F1
#
_entry.id   AF-A0A9E5G0Z7-F1
#
_cell.length_a   1.000
_cell.length_b   1.000
_cell.length_c   1.000
_cell.angle_alpha   90.00
_cell.angle_beta   90.00
_cell.angle_gamma   90.00
#
_symmetry.space_group_name_H-M   'P 1'
#
loop_
_entity.id
_entity.type
_entity.pdbx_description
1 polymer ?
#
loop_
_entity_poly.entity_id
_entity_poly.type
_entity_poly.pdbx_seq_one_letter_code
_entity_poly.pdbx_strand_id
1 'polypeptide(L)'
;MHGEGATPACPPVLLVGFNRPDLLKRTLASIAAAAPARLYVACDGARSDRSGEASSVSAVRELMLAPSWPCTVQSRFLDRNYGCMPAVSGAIDWFFQHEDAGIILEDDCVADPSFFPFAAELLARYATDERIGAINGSTFAPTHLHSSDSYCFTRYPTPWGWATWRRAWNHFERDPADWRQAIAAPDFIGQWCSPRAGDKWRRRMSSAFTGATSSWAYRWHYAMWRHHMLAIDPCSNLITNIGFTAEGTHTTGSSPWANLPLQSVEFPLRHPTAVVADDHIDRFLERRRYKSGPSLTRHWDRLRWKLGLMSLAEARGEHEKRPQS
;
A
#
# COMPACT_ATOMS: atom_id res chain seq x y z
N MET A 1 -10.98 -37.50 4.62
CA MET A 1 -10.80 -37.28 6.07
C MET A 1 -10.30 -35.87 6.26
N HIS A 2 -11.22 -34.92 6.47
CA HIS A 2 -10.87 -33.52 6.73
C HIS A 2 -10.46 -33.41 8.19
N GLY A 3 -9.17 -33.17 8.43
CA GLY A 3 -8.64 -32.96 9.77
C GLY A 3 -9.30 -31.75 10.42
N GLU A 4 -9.63 -31.90 11.71
CA GLU A 4 -10.17 -30.86 12.57
C GLU A 4 -9.26 -29.63 12.59
N GLY A 5 -9.73 -28.56 11.93
CA GLY A 5 -9.85 -27.19 12.48
C GLY A 5 -8.74 -26.60 13.34
N ALA A 6 -7.46 -26.84 13.08
CA ALA A 6 -6.41 -26.03 13.67
C ALA A 6 -6.47 -24.62 13.05
N THR A 7 -6.75 -23.59 13.86
CA THR A 7 -6.60 -22.19 13.43
C THR A 7 -5.20 -22.00 12.86
N PRO A 8 -5.04 -21.48 11.62
CA PRO A 8 -3.72 -21.32 11.04
C PRO A 8 -2.86 -20.44 11.93
N ALA A 9 -1.61 -20.86 12.15
CA ALA A 9 -0.67 -20.10 12.96
C ALA A 9 -0.49 -18.68 12.40
N CYS A 10 -0.42 -17.69 13.28
CA CYS A 10 -0.23 -16.30 12.88
C CYS A 10 1.09 -16.16 12.08
N PRO A 11 1.06 -15.56 10.87
CA PRO A 11 2.27 -15.35 10.08
C PRO A 11 3.28 -14.46 10.81
N PRO A 12 4.56 -14.48 10.42
CA PRO A 12 5.53 -13.50 10.88
C PRO A 12 5.04 -12.08 10.58
N VAL A 13 5.24 -11.17 11.54
CA VAL A 13 4.82 -9.77 11.42
C VAL A 13 6.04 -8.87 11.41
N LEU A 14 6.15 -8.01 10.40
CA LEU A 14 7.01 -6.84 10.39
C LEU A 14 6.21 -5.62 10.87
N LEU A 15 6.65 -5.01 11.97
CA LEU A 15 6.16 -3.72 12.46
C LEU A 15 7.18 -2.63 12.16
N VAL A 16 6.80 -1.67 11.33
CA VAL A 16 7.64 -0.51 10.96
C VAL A 16 7.14 0.72 11.69
N GLY A 17 8.04 1.45 12.34
CA GLY A 17 7.69 2.68 13.06
C GLY A 17 8.77 3.75 13.00
N PHE A 18 8.49 4.89 13.63
CA PHE A 18 9.43 6.00 13.68
C PHE A 18 9.38 6.75 15.01
N ASN A 19 8.52 7.76 15.15
CA ASN A 19 8.54 8.69 16.28
C ASN A 19 7.16 8.95 16.90
N ARG A 20 6.16 8.07 16.66
CA ARG A 20 4.78 8.20 17.14
C ARG A 20 4.44 7.10 18.17
N PRO A 21 4.98 7.17 19.40
CA PRO A 21 4.85 6.08 20.39
C PRO A 21 3.39 5.77 20.74
N ASP A 22 2.49 6.76 20.77
CA ASP A 22 1.09 6.52 21.15
C ASP A 22 0.28 5.82 20.05
N LEU A 23 0.58 6.08 18.77
CA LEU A 23 -0.02 5.31 17.67
C LEU A 23 0.55 3.89 17.66
N LEU A 24 1.86 3.77 17.82
CA LEU A 24 2.54 2.48 17.86
C LEU A 24 1.97 1.57 18.96
N LYS A 25 1.72 2.09 20.17
CA LYS A 25 1.09 1.31 21.26
C LYS A 25 -0.22 0.66 20.82
N ARG A 26 -1.05 1.39 20.07
CA ARG A 26 -2.36 0.89 19.59
C ARG A 26 -2.18 -0.19 18.53
N THR A 27 -1.28 0.02 17.59
CA THR A 27 -0.90 -0.96 16.57
C THR A 27 -0.34 -2.23 17.21
N LEU A 28 0.62 -2.09 18.13
CA LEU A 28 1.24 -3.20 18.86
C LEU A 28 0.23 -3.99 19.69
N ALA A 29 -0.75 -3.32 20.31
CA ALA A 29 -1.84 -4.00 21.02
C ALA A 29 -2.69 -4.89 20.09
N SER A 30 -2.94 -4.46 18.84
CA SER A 30 -3.65 -5.31 17.86
C SER A 30 -2.81 -6.51 17.42
N ILE A 31 -1.49 -6.37 17.33
CA ILE A 31 -0.56 -7.48 17.04
C ILE A 31 -0.51 -8.45 18.23
N ALA A 32 -0.50 -7.93 19.46
CA ALA A 32 -0.48 -8.74 20.68
C ALA A 32 -1.68 -9.69 20.78
N ALA A 33 -2.85 -9.26 20.30
CA ALA A 33 -4.06 -10.08 20.27
C ALA A 33 -3.91 -11.33 19.37
N ALA A 34 -3.06 -11.27 18.34
CA ALA A 34 -2.76 -12.39 17.46
C ALA A 34 -1.49 -13.17 17.85
N ALA A 35 -0.71 -12.62 18.78
CA ALA A 35 0.49 -13.22 19.37
C ALA A 35 1.39 -13.97 18.37
N PRO A 36 1.90 -13.31 17.29
CA PRO A 36 2.79 -13.96 16.35
C PRO A 36 4.04 -14.49 17.05
N ALA A 37 4.44 -15.73 16.74
CA ALA A 37 5.63 -16.35 17.32
C ALA A 37 6.95 -15.66 16.90
N ARG A 38 6.94 -14.96 15.76
CA ARG A 38 8.07 -14.20 15.22
C ARG A 38 7.64 -12.78 14.91
N LEU A 39 8.24 -11.82 15.62
CA LEU A 39 8.01 -10.39 15.44
C LEU A 39 9.30 -9.72 14.95
N TYR A 40 9.20 -9.02 13.84
CA TYR A 40 10.27 -8.20 13.29
C TYR A 40 9.91 -6.74 13.51
N VAL A 41 10.82 -5.97 14.07
CA VAL A 41 10.59 -4.56 14.37
C VAL A 41 11.63 -3.69 13.68
N ALA A 42 11.18 -2.67 12.96
CA ALA A 42 12.04 -1.74 12.26
C ALA A 42 11.71 -0.31 12.63
N CYS A 43 12.74 0.50 12.90
CA CYS A 43 12.57 1.90 13.29
C CYS A 43 13.63 2.78 12.63
N ASP A 44 13.20 3.85 11.97
CA ASP A 44 14.13 4.85 11.40
C ASP A 44 14.87 5.62 12.53
N GLY A 45 15.94 6.33 12.18
CA GLY A 45 16.65 7.19 13.12
C GLY A 45 16.00 8.55 13.26
N ALA A 46 16.23 9.22 14.38
CA ALA A 46 15.76 10.59 14.61
C ALA A 46 16.43 11.58 13.63
N ARG A 47 15.69 12.63 13.28
CA ARG A 47 16.22 13.79 12.55
C ARG A 47 16.98 14.68 13.51
N SER A 48 18.23 15.00 13.19
CA SER A 48 19.12 15.76 14.08
C SER A 48 18.66 17.20 14.32
N ASP A 49 17.81 17.75 13.45
CA ASP A 49 17.27 19.11 13.51
C ASP A 49 15.92 19.20 14.25
N ARG A 50 15.38 18.09 14.79
CA ARG A 50 14.08 18.06 15.47
C ARG A 50 14.23 17.77 16.96
N SER A 51 14.10 18.84 17.76
CA SER A 51 14.10 18.74 19.22
C SER A 51 13.01 17.78 19.73
N GLY A 52 13.35 16.95 20.71
CA GLY A 52 12.46 15.95 21.31
C GLY A 52 12.26 14.66 20.50
N GLU A 53 12.61 14.64 19.22
CA GLU A 53 12.37 13.47 18.37
C GLU A 53 13.20 12.25 18.75
N ALA A 54 14.44 12.46 19.21
CA ALA A 54 15.29 11.39 19.73
C ALA A 54 14.61 10.63 20.88
N SER A 55 13.94 11.34 21.78
CA SER A 55 13.18 10.73 22.88
C SER A 55 11.98 9.95 22.37
N SER A 56 11.22 10.49 21.41
CA SER A 56 10.09 9.78 20.81
C SER A 56 10.51 8.50 20.07
N VAL A 57 11.64 8.54 19.35
CA VAL A 57 12.23 7.38 18.69
C VAL A 57 12.69 6.34 19.70
N SER A 58 13.31 6.76 20.82
CA SER A 58 13.68 5.84 21.91
C SER A 58 12.46 5.14 22.48
N ALA A 59 11.40 5.88 22.80
CA ALA A 59 10.15 5.34 23.31
C ALA A 59 9.51 4.33 22.34
N VAL A 60 9.53 4.62 21.02
CA VAL A 60 9.07 3.68 19.98
C VAL A 60 9.88 2.38 20.01
N ARG A 61 11.22 2.46 20.08
CA ARG A 61 12.11 1.30 20.10
C ARG A 61 11.92 0.46 21.36
N GLU A 62 11.77 1.09 22.51
CA GLU A 62 11.51 0.41 23.78
C GLU A 62 10.20 -0.38 23.73
N LEU A 63 9.12 0.21 23.21
CA LEU A 63 7.84 -0.47 23.01
C LEU A 63 7.96 -1.68 22.07
N MET A 64 8.71 -1.53 20.97
CA MET A 64 8.93 -2.60 19.99
C MET A 64 9.70 -3.80 20.55
N LEU A 65 10.60 -3.58 21.50
CA LEU A 65 11.45 -4.63 22.08
C LEU A 65 10.80 -5.39 23.25
N ALA A 66 9.67 -4.90 23.78
CA ALA A 66 9.01 -5.48 24.94
C ALA A 66 7.55 -5.88 24.63
N PRO A 67 7.31 -6.80 23.67
CA PRO A 67 5.98 -7.34 23.42
C PRO A 67 5.43 -8.04 24.67
N SER A 68 4.12 -7.95 24.88
CA SER A 68 3.43 -8.52 26.05
C SER A 68 3.14 -10.03 25.94
N TRP A 69 3.64 -10.69 24.90
CA TRP A 69 3.43 -12.12 24.64
C TRP A 69 4.77 -12.81 24.34
N PRO A 70 4.88 -14.14 24.56
CA PRO A 70 6.08 -14.88 24.20
C PRO A 70 6.29 -14.91 22.68
N CYS A 71 7.38 -14.32 22.20
CA CYS A 71 7.79 -14.40 20.81
C CYS A 71 9.29 -14.16 20.64
N THR A 72 9.82 -14.52 19.48
CA THR A 72 11.16 -14.09 19.07
C THR A 72 11.06 -12.71 18.43
N VAL A 73 11.77 -11.73 19.00
CA VAL A 73 11.88 -10.38 18.45
C VAL A 73 13.21 -10.24 17.70
N GLN A 74 13.16 -9.80 16.45
CA GLN A 74 14.33 -9.33 15.71
C GLN A 74 14.16 -7.85 15.41
N SER A 75 15.22 -7.06 15.55
CA SER A 75 15.17 -5.61 15.40
C SER A 75 16.11 -5.07 14.34
N ARG A 76 15.65 -4.10 13.56
CA ARG A 76 16.44 -3.28 12.64
C ARG A 76 16.21 -1.79 12.93
N PHE A 77 17.12 -1.19 13.70
CA PHE A 77 17.05 0.24 14.03
C PHE A 77 18.15 1.02 13.30
N LEU A 78 17.77 2.13 12.67
CA LEU A 78 18.71 2.98 11.93
C LEU A 78 19.25 4.10 12.83
N ASP A 79 20.55 4.39 12.73
CA ASP A 79 21.19 5.40 13.59
C ASP A 79 20.78 6.84 13.26
N ARG A 80 20.42 7.09 12.00
CA ARG A 80 20.00 8.40 11.50
C ARG A 80 18.74 8.27 10.66
N ASN A 81 18.01 9.37 10.48
CA ASN A 81 16.83 9.39 9.62
C ASN A 81 17.21 9.19 8.15
N TYR A 82 16.70 8.13 7.54
CA TYR A 82 16.81 7.92 6.09
C TYR A 82 15.53 8.36 5.35
N GLY A 83 14.42 8.52 6.06
CA GLY A 83 13.14 8.92 5.51
C GLY A 83 12.29 7.72 5.05
N CYS A 84 11.01 7.97 4.79
CA CYS A 84 10.00 6.94 4.59
C CYS A 84 10.37 5.91 3.50
N MET A 85 10.72 6.34 2.29
CA MET A 85 11.02 5.40 1.20
C MET A 85 12.16 4.42 1.55
N PRO A 86 13.39 4.86 1.85
CA PRO A 86 14.51 3.94 2.10
C PRO A 86 14.38 3.20 3.44
N ALA A 87 13.79 3.82 4.48
CA ALA A 87 13.64 3.17 5.77
C ALA A 87 12.62 2.01 5.70
N VAL A 88 11.46 2.25 5.09
CA VAL A 88 10.39 1.23 4.99
C VAL A 88 10.76 0.15 3.98
N SER A 89 11.18 0.50 2.76
CA SER A 89 11.56 -0.53 1.77
C SER A 89 12.74 -1.37 2.23
N GLY A 90 13.74 -0.77 2.87
CA GLY A 90 14.87 -1.50 3.46
C GLY A 90 14.48 -2.39 4.65
N ALA A 91 13.43 -2.03 5.41
CA ALA A 91 12.88 -2.89 6.45
C ALA A 91 12.18 -4.12 5.85
N ILE A 92 11.44 -3.95 4.77
CA ILE A 92 10.77 -5.04 4.06
C ILE A 92 11.80 -5.95 3.37
N ASP A 93 12.85 -5.39 2.77
CA ASP A 93 13.99 -6.16 2.23
C ASP A 93 14.63 -7.03 3.30
N TRP A 94 14.94 -6.45 4.47
CA TRP A 94 15.50 -7.17 5.59
C TRP A 94 14.56 -8.26 6.14
N PHE A 95 13.27 -7.98 6.25
CA PHE A 95 12.28 -8.97 6.68
C PHE A 95 12.26 -10.19 5.74
N PHE A 96 12.22 -9.94 4.43
CA PHE A 96 12.25 -10.99 3.42
C PHE A 96 13.64 -11.57 3.14
N GLN A 97 14.67 -11.24 3.92
CA GLN A 97 15.87 -12.08 4.01
C GLN A 97 15.61 -13.30 4.90
N HIS A 98 14.72 -13.17 5.89
CA HIS A 98 14.45 -14.18 6.92
C HIS A 98 13.17 -14.97 6.65
N GLU A 99 12.18 -14.38 5.97
CA GLU A 99 10.85 -14.96 5.76
C GLU A 99 10.48 -15.12 4.29
N ASP A 100 9.68 -16.14 3.97
CA ASP A 100 9.14 -16.34 2.62
C ASP A 100 7.84 -15.59 2.39
N ALA A 101 7.12 -15.29 3.46
CA ALA A 101 5.87 -14.54 3.45
C ALA A 101 5.58 -13.98 4.84
N GLY A 102 4.77 -12.92 4.89
CA GLY A 102 4.30 -12.40 6.17
C GLY A 102 3.51 -11.11 6.06
N ILE A 103 3.15 -10.61 7.23
CA ILE A 103 2.33 -9.41 7.44
C ILE A 103 3.26 -8.21 7.68
N ILE A 104 2.90 -7.06 7.13
CA ILE A 104 3.62 -5.79 7.24
C ILE A 104 2.63 -4.75 7.77
N LEU A 105 2.91 -4.20 8.95
CA LEU A 105 2.14 -3.15 9.61
C LEU A 105 3.03 -1.93 9.87
N GLU A 106 2.49 -0.74 9.65
CA GLU A 106 3.13 0.53 10.07
C GLU A 106 2.59 0.93 11.45
N ASP A 107 3.29 1.83 12.14
CA ASP A 107 2.97 2.31 13.50
C ASP A 107 1.56 2.87 13.67
N ASP A 108 0.87 3.20 12.58
CA ASP A 108 -0.48 3.75 12.54
C ASP A 108 -1.55 2.83 11.93
N CYS A 109 -1.28 1.54 11.81
CA CYS A 109 -2.20 0.54 11.24
C CYS A 109 -2.75 -0.40 12.31
N VAL A 110 -3.94 -0.11 12.85
CA VAL A 110 -4.60 -0.98 13.84
C VAL A 110 -5.39 -2.08 13.14
N ALA A 111 -5.14 -3.34 13.50
CA ALA A 111 -5.77 -4.50 12.88
C ALA A 111 -7.00 -5.01 13.67
N ASP A 112 -8.02 -5.45 12.93
CA ASP A 112 -9.05 -6.34 13.46
C ASP A 112 -8.45 -7.74 13.72
N PRO A 113 -8.85 -8.45 14.80
CA PRO A 113 -8.33 -9.79 15.08
C PRO A 113 -8.48 -10.79 13.92
N SER A 114 -9.51 -10.65 13.08
CA SER A 114 -9.74 -11.52 11.93
C SER A 114 -8.76 -11.28 10.77
N PHE A 115 -8.00 -10.17 10.76
CA PHE A 115 -6.97 -9.89 9.75
C PHE A 115 -5.87 -10.95 9.72
N PHE A 116 -5.43 -11.41 10.89
CA PHE A 116 -4.31 -12.34 11.01
C PHE A 116 -4.62 -13.74 10.43
N PRO A 117 -5.73 -14.41 10.81
CA PRO A 117 -6.12 -15.66 10.15
C PRO A 117 -6.50 -15.46 8.68
N PHE A 118 -7.07 -14.31 8.30
CA PHE A 118 -7.35 -13.98 6.90
C PHE A 118 -6.05 -13.95 6.07
N ALA A 119 -5.04 -13.23 6.55
CA ALA A 119 -3.73 -13.18 5.91
C ALA A 119 -3.05 -14.57 5.91
N ALA A 120 -3.14 -15.32 7.01
CA ALA A 120 -2.55 -16.66 7.11
C ALA A 120 -3.11 -17.62 6.05
N GLU A 121 -4.44 -17.69 5.93
CA GLU A 121 -5.12 -18.56 4.99
C GLU A 121 -4.78 -18.18 3.54
N LEU A 122 -4.77 -16.88 3.22
CA LEU A 122 -4.50 -16.40 1.87
C LEU A 122 -3.01 -16.47 1.48
N LEU A 123 -2.10 -16.24 2.42
CA LEU A 123 -0.67 -16.44 2.22
C LEU A 123 -0.36 -17.90 1.87
N ALA A 124 -1.03 -18.85 2.54
CA ALA A 124 -0.91 -20.28 2.24
C ALA A 124 -1.57 -20.63 0.90
N ARG A 125 -2.81 -20.16 0.65
CA ARG A 125 -3.58 -20.47 -0.56
C ARG A 125 -2.90 -20.01 -1.85
N TYR A 126 -2.31 -18.81 -1.84
CA TYR A 126 -1.67 -18.20 -3.01
C TYR A 126 -0.13 -18.23 -2.94
N ALA A 127 0.45 -19.14 -2.15
CA ALA A 127 1.89 -19.24 -1.93
C ALA A 127 2.71 -19.29 -3.24
N THR A 128 2.21 -20.01 -4.24
CA THR A 128 2.89 -20.19 -5.54
C THR A 128 2.16 -19.52 -6.71
N ASP A 129 1.06 -18.80 -6.47
CA ASP A 129 0.31 -18.13 -7.54
C ASP A 129 0.93 -16.77 -7.85
N GLU A 130 1.76 -16.71 -8.89
CA GLU A 130 2.47 -15.50 -9.30
C GLU A 130 1.55 -14.37 -9.79
N ARG A 131 0.27 -14.66 -10.03
CA ARG A 131 -0.73 -13.61 -10.35
C ARG A 131 -1.05 -12.75 -9.15
N ILE A 132 -0.77 -13.20 -7.92
CA ILE A 132 -1.08 -12.48 -6.69
C ILE A 132 0.18 -11.90 -6.05
N GLY A 133 0.19 -10.58 -5.91
CA GLY A 133 1.32 -9.83 -5.35
C GLY A 133 1.12 -9.36 -3.92
N ALA A 134 -0.11 -9.10 -3.49
CA ALA A 134 -0.38 -8.53 -2.17
C ALA A 134 -1.74 -8.97 -1.62
N ILE A 135 -1.87 -8.93 -0.29
CA ILE A 135 -3.12 -9.06 0.45
C ILE A 135 -3.31 -7.75 1.21
N ASN A 136 -4.29 -6.95 0.80
CA ASN A 136 -4.64 -5.72 1.49
C ASN A 136 -5.33 -6.06 2.83
N GLY A 137 -5.12 -5.23 3.84
CA GLY A 137 -5.92 -5.24 5.06
C GLY A 137 -7.02 -4.18 5.07
N SER A 138 -6.85 -3.08 4.34
CA SER A 138 -7.87 -2.04 4.22
C SER A 138 -8.60 -2.12 2.88
N THR A 139 -9.93 -2.05 2.92
CA THR A 139 -10.76 -1.77 1.75
C THR A 139 -11.38 -0.38 1.83
N PHE A 140 -11.50 0.27 0.68
CA PHE A 140 -12.10 1.60 0.55
C PHE A 140 -13.44 1.57 -0.18
N ALA A 141 -13.77 0.44 -0.80
CA ALA A 141 -15.06 0.25 -1.42
C ALA A 141 -16.10 -0.05 -0.33
N PRO A 142 -17.28 0.59 -0.39
CA PRO A 142 -18.35 0.32 0.57
C PRO A 142 -18.86 -1.13 0.42
N THR A 143 -19.29 -1.71 1.53
CA THR A 143 -19.73 -3.13 1.64
C THR A 143 -20.72 -3.55 0.56
N HIS A 144 -21.64 -2.67 0.14
CA HIS A 144 -22.65 -2.98 -0.90
C HIS A 144 -22.11 -3.17 -2.32
N LEU A 145 -20.84 -2.82 -2.59
CA LEU A 145 -20.21 -3.07 -3.89
C LEU A 145 -19.50 -4.43 -3.96
N HIS A 146 -19.30 -5.10 -2.83
CA HIS A 146 -18.61 -6.38 -2.76
C HIS A 146 -19.55 -7.53 -3.14
N SER A 147 -18.98 -8.60 -3.67
CA SER A 147 -19.70 -9.85 -3.95
C SER A 147 -20.06 -10.56 -2.63
N SER A 148 -20.66 -11.74 -2.73
CA SER A 148 -20.84 -12.60 -1.56
C SER A 148 -19.53 -13.20 -1.05
N ASP A 149 -18.41 -13.12 -1.78
CA ASP A 149 -17.12 -13.68 -1.36
C ASP A 149 -16.54 -12.90 -0.16
N SER A 150 -15.56 -13.48 0.54
CA SER A 150 -14.90 -12.81 1.67
C SER A 150 -13.86 -11.77 1.22
N TYR A 151 -13.43 -11.84 -0.04
CA TYR A 151 -12.50 -10.91 -0.67
C TYR A 151 -12.70 -10.91 -2.18
N CYS A 152 -12.20 -9.88 -2.85
CA CYS A 152 -12.09 -9.81 -4.30
C CYS A 152 -10.62 -9.58 -4.72
N PHE A 153 -10.37 -9.55 -6.03
CA PHE A 153 -9.07 -9.12 -6.56
C PHE A 153 -9.16 -7.71 -7.12
N THR A 154 -8.11 -6.93 -6.95
CA THR A 154 -8.01 -5.55 -7.44
C THR A 154 -6.67 -5.31 -8.10
N ARG A 155 -6.62 -4.36 -9.04
CA ARG A 155 -5.36 -3.87 -9.61
C ARG A 155 -4.59 -2.97 -8.64
N TYR A 156 -5.16 -2.62 -7.48
CA TYR A 156 -4.64 -1.58 -6.59
C TYR A 156 -4.20 -2.16 -5.23
N PRO A 157 -2.89 -2.33 -4.96
CA PRO A 157 -2.45 -2.59 -3.61
C PRO A 157 -2.72 -1.40 -2.69
N THR A 158 -3.12 -1.66 -1.45
CA THR A 158 -3.34 -0.63 -0.43
C THR A 158 -2.46 -0.95 0.78
N PRO A 159 -1.23 -0.43 0.82
CA PRO A 159 -0.26 -0.81 1.84
C PRO A 159 -0.51 -0.11 3.19
N TRP A 160 -1.73 -0.19 3.71
CA TRP A 160 -2.08 0.20 5.09
C TRP A 160 -2.42 -1.08 5.85
N GLY A 161 -1.39 -1.73 6.39
CA GLY A 161 -1.49 -3.09 6.89
C GLY A 161 -1.81 -4.09 5.78
N TRP A 162 -0.85 -4.94 5.46
CA TRP A 162 -0.96 -5.84 4.31
C TRP A 162 -0.07 -7.05 4.50
N ALA A 163 -0.20 -8.04 3.64
CA ALA A 163 0.69 -9.19 3.60
C ALA A 163 1.16 -9.47 2.18
N THR A 164 2.33 -10.08 2.06
CA THR A 164 2.92 -10.46 0.78
C THR A 164 3.93 -11.58 0.95
N TRP A 165 4.54 -11.98 -0.15
CA TRP A 165 5.57 -13.01 -0.25
C TRP A 165 6.89 -12.40 -0.71
N ARG A 166 8.00 -12.98 -0.26
CA ARG A 166 9.35 -12.70 -0.78
C ARG A 166 9.37 -12.76 -2.30
N ARG A 167 8.73 -13.77 -2.90
CA ARG A 167 8.64 -13.91 -4.37
C ARG A 167 8.04 -12.68 -5.06
N ALA A 168 7.01 -12.07 -4.48
CA ALA A 168 6.36 -10.90 -5.05
C ALA A 168 7.20 -9.65 -4.76
N TRP A 169 7.71 -9.51 -3.54
CA TRP A 169 8.54 -8.36 -3.14
C TRP A 169 9.88 -8.29 -3.87
N ASN A 170 10.40 -9.41 -4.37
CA ASN A 170 11.60 -9.41 -5.23
C ASN A 170 11.42 -8.55 -6.48
N HIS A 171 10.19 -8.34 -6.95
CA HIS A 171 9.87 -7.45 -8.07
C HIS A 171 9.82 -5.95 -7.70
N PHE A 172 9.92 -5.59 -6.42
CA PHE A 172 9.89 -4.20 -5.99
C PHE A 172 10.94 -3.36 -6.75
N GLU A 173 10.50 -2.20 -7.27
CA GLU A 173 11.37 -1.40 -8.13
C GLU A 173 12.54 -0.77 -7.36
N ARG A 174 13.75 -1.19 -7.72
CA ARG A 174 15.02 -0.68 -7.21
C ARG A 174 15.82 0.05 -8.30
N ASP A 175 15.60 -0.27 -9.57
CA ASP A 175 16.28 0.34 -10.72
C ASP A 175 15.45 1.49 -11.33
N PRO A 176 15.98 2.73 -11.35
CA PRO A 176 15.26 3.86 -11.94
C PRO A 176 15.07 3.78 -13.47
N ALA A 177 15.79 2.93 -14.20
CA ALA A 177 15.78 2.95 -15.67
C ALA A 177 14.46 2.46 -16.28
N ASP A 178 13.99 1.25 -15.95
CA ASP A 178 12.74 0.68 -16.48
C ASP A 178 11.54 1.53 -16.03
N TRP A 179 11.52 1.90 -14.74
CA TRP A 179 10.55 2.84 -14.20
C TRP A 179 10.41 4.12 -15.03
N ARG A 180 11.55 4.77 -15.33
CA ARG A 180 11.58 6.05 -16.05
C ARG A 180 10.98 5.90 -17.44
N GLN A 181 11.29 4.80 -18.13
CA GLN A 181 10.73 4.51 -19.43
C GLN A 181 9.22 4.30 -19.35
N ALA A 182 8.75 3.54 -18.37
CA ALA A 182 7.33 3.23 -18.23
C ALA A 182 6.47 4.45 -17.85
N ILE A 183 6.95 5.36 -16.98
CA ILE A 183 6.21 6.59 -16.66
C ILE A 183 6.13 7.56 -17.84
N ALA A 184 7.13 7.52 -18.73
CA ALA A 184 7.16 8.33 -19.96
C ALA A 184 6.28 7.73 -21.06
N ALA A 185 6.08 6.41 -21.08
CA ALA A 185 5.21 5.73 -22.02
C ALA A 185 3.72 6.09 -21.77
N PRO A 186 3.00 6.63 -22.77
CA PRO A 186 1.57 6.92 -22.63
C PRO A 186 0.75 5.68 -22.27
N ASP A 187 1.08 4.56 -22.91
CA ASP A 187 0.25 3.34 -22.91
C ASP A 187 0.39 2.51 -21.63
N PHE A 188 1.55 2.52 -20.97
CA PHE A 188 1.78 1.65 -19.81
C PHE A 188 0.78 1.90 -18.67
N ILE A 189 0.47 3.16 -18.35
CA ILE A 189 -0.49 3.46 -17.27
C ILE A 189 -1.93 3.27 -17.76
N GLY A 190 -2.19 3.51 -19.05
CA GLY A 190 -3.53 3.44 -19.65
C GLY A 190 -4.13 2.03 -19.69
N GLN A 191 -3.28 1.00 -19.75
CA GLN A 191 -3.71 -0.41 -19.68
C GLN A 191 -4.20 -0.85 -18.28
N TRP A 192 -3.88 -0.09 -17.21
CA TRP A 192 -4.22 -0.46 -15.83
C TRP A 192 -5.38 0.33 -15.23
N CYS A 193 -5.71 1.49 -15.80
CA CYS A 193 -6.70 2.37 -15.19
C CYS A 193 -7.36 3.30 -16.21
N SER A 194 -8.51 3.88 -15.84
CA SER A 194 -9.17 4.85 -16.71
C SER A 194 -8.29 6.07 -17.00
N PRO A 195 -8.49 6.78 -18.13
CA PRO A 195 -7.74 7.99 -18.47
C PRO A 195 -7.72 9.08 -17.37
N ARG A 196 -8.78 9.15 -16.55
CA ARG A 196 -8.85 10.11 -15.43
C ARG A 196 -7.95 9.72 -14.27
N ALA A 197 -7.87 8.43 -13.94
CA ALA A 197 -6.96 7.90 -12.93
C ALA A 197 -5.51 7.92 -13.44
N GLY A 198 -5.30 7.61 -14.73
CA GLY A 198 -3.97 7.53 -15.34
C GLY A 198 -3.16 8.81 -15.24
N ASP A 199 -3.78 9.98 -15.44
CA ASP A 199 -3.14 11.27 -15.21
C ASP A 199 -2.60 11.45 -13.78
N LYS A 200 -3.36 11.00 -12.77
CA LYS A 200 -2.96 11.10 -11.37
C LYS A 200 -1.81 10.15 -11.11
N TRP A 201 -1.92 8.91 -11.57
CA TRP A 201 -0.88 7.90 -11.43
C TRP A 201 0.42 8.37 -12.08
N ARG A 202 0.37 8.93 -13.29
CA ARG A 202 1.55 9.49 -13.96
C ARG A 202 2.20 10.58 -13.11
N ARG A 203 1.43 11.56 -12.62
CA ARG A 203 1.97 12.61 -11.74
C ARG A 203 2.58 12.06 -10.46
N ARG A 204 1.92 11.09 -9.80
CA ARG A 204 2.40 10.51 -8.54
C ARG A 204 3.63 9.64 -8.73
N MET A 205 3.65 8.80 -9.77
CA MET A 205 4.80 7.96 -10.11
C MET A 205 5.99 8.82 -10.57
N SER A 206 5.77 9.89 -11.34
CA SER A 206 6.84 10.86 -11.66
C SER A 206 7.34 11.58 -10.42
N SER A 207 6.47 11.99 -9.49
CA SER A 207 6.88 12.64 -8.23
C SER A 207 7.65 11.69 -7.30
N ALA A 208 7.28 10.41 -7.26
CA ALA A 208 8.03 9.38 -6.53
C ALA A 208 9.39 9.11 -7.19
N PHE A 209 9.45 9.11 -8.53
CA PHE A 209 10.69 8.96 -9.29
C PHE A 209 11.69 10.07 -9.01
N THR A 210 11.25 11.33 -9.04
CA THR A 210 12.12 12.49 -8.81
C THR A 210 12.45 12.72 -7.33
N GLY A 211 11.92 11.90 -6.42
CA GLY A 211 12.10 12.06 -4.97
C GLY A 211 11.25 13.19 -4.36
N ALA A 212 10.42 13.88 -5.15
CA ALA A 212 9.52 14.91 -4.64
C ALA A 212 8.44 14.34 -3.70
N THR A 213 8.12 13.05 -3.79
CA THR A 213 7.33 12.31 -2.80
C THR A 213 8.14 11.11 -2.29
N SER A 214 8.41 11.05 -0.98
CA SER A 214 9.16 9.95 -0.34
C SER A 214 8.33 8.68 -0.08
N SER A 215 7.36 8.37 -0.94
CA SER A 215 6.47 7.21 -0.74
C SER A 215 6.94 6.00 -1.54
N TRP A 216 7.27 4.92 -0.82
CA TRP A 216 7.62 3.62 -1.40
C TRP A 216 6.41 2.93 -2.07
N ALA A 217 5.18 3.25 -1.65
CA ALA A 217 3.96 2.61 -2.13
C ALA A 217 3.74 2.76 -3.65
N TYR A 218 4.16 3.88 -4.24
CA TYR A 218 4.09 4.05 -5.69
C TYR A 218 5.02 3.05 -6.39
N ARG A 219 6.23 2.86 -5.86
CA ARG A 219 7.21 1.88 -6.38
C ARG A 219 6.64 0.47 -6.41
N TRP A 220 5.92 0.13 -5.35
CA TRP A 220 5.23 -1.14 -5.24
C TRP A 220 4.06 -1.29 -6.24
N HIS A 221 3.23 -0.27 -6.41
CA HIS A 221 2.14 -0.29 -7.39
C HIS A 221 2.63 -0.58 -8.82
N TYR A 222 3.66 0.14 -9.24
CA TYR A 222 4.25 -0.09 -10.55
C TYR A 222 4.83 -1.50 -10.68
N ALA A 223 5.55 -2.00 -9.67
CA ALA A 223 6.08 -3.36 -9.71
C ALA A 223 4.94 -4.38 -9.92
N MET A 224 3.83 -4.24 -9.20
CA MET A 224 2.66 -5.09 -9.41
C MET A 224 2.10 -4.98 -10.83
N TRP A 225 1.90 -3.77 -11.35
CA TRP A 225 1.43 -3.57 -12.72
C TRP A 225 2.40 -4.09 -13.78
N ARG A 226 3.70 -3.86 -13.60
CA ARG A 226 4.76 -4.29 -14.51
C ARG A 226 4.84 -5.81 -14.63
N HIS A 227 4.50 -6.52 -13.56
CA HIS A 227 4.50 -7.98 -13.47
C HIS A 227 3.09 -8.59 -13.51
N HIS A 228 2.07 -7.81 -13.90
CA HIS A 228 0.69 -8.26 -14.03
C HIS A 228 0.08 -8.89 -12.77
N MET A 229 0.53 -8.45 -11.59
CA MET A 229 0.05 -8.94 -10.30
C MET A 229 -1.22 -8.19 -9.87
N LEU A 230 -2.14 -8.93 -9.25
CA LEU A 230 -3.31 -8.41 -8.54
C LEU A 230 -3.06 -8.40 -7.02
N ALA A 231 -3.77 -7.53 -6.32
CA ALA A 231 -3.90 -7.58 -4.88
C ALA A 231 -5.23 -8.25 -4.51
N ILE A 232 -5.26 -8.92 -3.37
CA ILE A 232 -6.49 -9.34 -2.72
C ILE A 232 -7.01 -8.16 -1.88
N ASP A 233 -8.27 -7.78 -2.05
CA ASP A 233 -8.95 -6.75 -1.24
C ASP A 233 -10.04 -7.41 -0.39
N PRO A 234 -10.03 -7.25 0.94
CA PRO A 234 -11.05 -7.85 1.79
C PRO A 234 -12.39 -7.14 1.57
N CYS A 235 -13.50 -7.87 1.68
CA CYS A 235 -14.84 -7.27 1.55
C CYS A 235 -15.29 -6.49 2.80
N SER A 236 -14.50 -6.58 3.87
CA SER A 236 -14.65 -5.88 5.14
C SER A 236 -13.34 -5.16 5.47
N ASN A 237 -13.40 -3.98 6.09
CA ASN A 237 -12.18 -3.23 6.39
C ASN A 237 -11.50 -3.83 7.64
N LEU A 238 -10.38 -4.54 7.45
CA LEU A 238 -9.66 -5.27 8.49
C LEU A 238 -8.52 -4.45 9.13
N ILE A 239 -8.13 -3.33 8.52
CA ILE A 239 -7.14 -2.39 9.06
C ILE A 239 -7.71 -0.99 9.06
N THR A 240 -7.54 -0.27 10.17
CA THR A 240 -7.84 1.16 10.26
C THR A 240 -6.56 1.96 10.39
N ASN A 241 -6.38 2.96 9.51
CA ASN A 241 -5.26 3.88 9.58
C ASN A 241 -5.60 5.05 10.50
N ILE A 242 -4.92 5.12 11.65
CA ILE A 242 -5.09 6.13 12.69
C ILE A 242 -4.02 7.25 12.61
N GLY A 243 -3.24 7.26 11.53
CA GLY A 243 -2.08 8.12 11.35
C GLY A 243 -2.40 9.48 10.74
N PHE A 244 -3.67 9.80 10.54
CA PHE A 244 -4.11 11.10 10.03
C PHE A 244 -4.09 12.16 11.13
N THR A 245 -2.87 12.50 11.56
CA THR A 245 -2.57 13.51 12.58
C THR A 245 -1.66 14.59 12.00
N ALA A 246 -1.51 15.71 12.70
CA ALA A 246 -0.59 16.79 12.28
C ALA A 246 0.88 16.33 12.14
N GLU A 247 1.24 15.21 12.77
CA GLU A 247 2.59 14.63 12.80
C GLU A 247 2.81 13.57 11.71
N GLY A 248 1.79 13.22 10.92
CA GLY A 248 1.90 12.21 9.86
C GLY A 248 2.86 12.62 8.74
N THR A 249 3.59 11.66 8.14
CA THR A 249 4.52 11.97 7.04
C THR A 249 3.78 12.23 5.71
N HIS A 250 2.68 11.51 5.48
CA HIS A 250 1.88 11.61 4.26
C HIS A 250 0.38 11.86 4.50
N THR A 251 0.00 12.00 5.78
CA THR A 251 -1.39 11.97 6.27
C THR A 251 -1.71 13.19 7.15
N THR A 252 -1.22 14.38 6.79
CA THR A 252 -1.28 15.60 7.63
C THR A 252 -2.62 16.35 7.67
N GLY A 253 -3.74 15.74 7.30
CA GLY A 253 -5.03 16.44 7.22
C GLY A 253 -6.26 15.55 7.21
N SER A 254 -7.44 16.18 7.19
CA SER A 254 -8.73 15.47 7.13
C SER A 254 -8.85 14.69 5.81
N SER A 255 -9.10 13.39 5.94
CA SER A 255 -9.28 12.48 4.82
C SER A 255 -10.52 11.63 5.06
N PRO A 256 -11.40 11.46 4.06
CA PRO A 256 -12.53 10.54 4.17
C PRO A 256 -12.09 9.07 4.25
N TRP A 257 -10.79 8.79 4.10
CA TRP A 257 -10.19 7.46 4.19
C TRP A 257 -9.45 7.23 5.51
N ALA A 258 -9.45 8.22 6.41
CA ALA A 258 -8.87 8.11 7.73
C ALA A 258 -9.83 7.38 8.68
N ASN A 259 -9.30 6.58 9.61
CA ASN A 259 -10.07 5.97 10.68
C ASN A 259 -11.33 5.23 10.20
N LEU A 260 -11.25 4.56 9.05
CA LEU A 260 -12.38 3.74 8.58
C LEU A 260 -12.69 2.67 9.63
N PRO A 261 -13.96 2.41 9.95
CA PRO A 261 -14.33 1.43 10.96
C PRO A 261 -13.74 0.06 10.65
N LEU A 262 -13.29 -0.64 11.70
CA LEU A 262 -12.94 -2.05 11.60
C LEU A 262 -14.21 -2.88 11.47
N GLN A 263 -14.16 -3.91 10.63
CA GLN A 263 -15.24 -4.88 10.45
C GLN A 263 -14.62 -6.27 10.33
N SER A 264 -14.94 -7.16 11.25
CA SER A 264 -14.40 -8.52 11.23
C SER A 264 -14.91 -9.31 10.03
N VAL A 265 -14.08 -10.20 9.48
CA VAL A 265 -14.48 -11.17 8.45
C VAL A 265 -14.91 -12.49 9.10
N GLU A 266 -15.92 -13.12 8.51
CA GLU A 266 -16.43 -14.44 8.93
C GLU A 266 -15.62 -15.58 8.30
N PHE A 267 -15.43 -16.65 9.06
CA PHE A 267 -14.78 -17.88 8.63
C PHE A 267 -15.78 -19.06 8.58
N PRO A 268 -15.59 -20.04 7.68
CA PRO A 268 -14.52 -20.15 6.68
C PRO A 268 -14.63 -19.09 5.58
N LEU A 269 -13.50 -18.69 4.98
CA LEU A 269 -13.51 -17.70 3.91
C LEU A 269 -14.25 -18.25 2.68
N ARG A 270 -15.09 -17.42 2.08
CA ARG A 270 -15.70 -17.68 0.77
C ARG A 270 -14.74 -17.18 -0.30
N HIS A 271 -14.17 -18.10 -1.05
CA HIS A 271 -13.16 -17.79 -2.06
C HIS A 271 -13.80 -17.54 -3.43
N PRO A 272 -13.38 -16.47 -4.14
CA PRO A 272 -13.76 -16.30 -5.55
C PRO A 272 -13.32 -17.49 -6.40
N THR A 273 -14.13 -17.80 -7.42
CA THR A 273 -13.89 -18.94 -8.33
C THR A 273 -12.85 -18.65 -9.41
N ALA A 274 -12.55 -17.38 -9.66
CA ALA A 274 -11.59 -16.93 -10.67
C ALA A 274 -10.70 -15.81 -10.15
N VAL A 275 -9.43 -15.84 -10.55
CA VAL A 275 -8.45 -14.78 -10.27
C VAL A 275 -8.56 -13.72 -11.37
N VAL A 276 -9.50 -12.80 -11.20
CA VAL A 276 -9.76 -11.67 -12.11
C VAL A 276 -10.07 -10.43 -11.28
N ALA A 277 -9.53 -9.29 -11.68
CA ALA A 277 -9.80 -8.02 -11.02
C ALA A 277 -11.30 -7.67 -11.06
N ASP A 278 -11.83 -7.21 -9.92
CA ASP A 278 -13.19 -6.71 -9.81
C ASP A 278 -13.28 -5.29 -10.36
N ASP A 279 -13.87 -5.18 -11.54
CA ASP A 279 -14.06 -3.92 -12.25
C ASP A 279 -14.96 -2.93 -11.51
N HIS A 280 -15.89 -3.39 -10.65
CA HIS A 280 -16.75 -2.50 -9.87
C HIS A 280 -15.95 -1.81 -8.76
N ILE A 281 -15.12 -2.59 -8.05
CA ILE A 281 -14.21 -2.11 -7.00
C ILE A 281 -13.17 -1.17 -7.60
N ASP A 282 -12.48 -1.59 -8.68
CA ASP A 282 -11.45 -0.78 -9.33
C ASP A 282 -12.00 0.55 -9.84
N ARG A 283 -13.15 0.55 -10.52
CA ARG A 283 -13.78 1.80 -10.99
C ARG A 283 -14.23 2.68 -9.82
N PHE A 284 -14.66 2.10 -8.70
CA PHE A 284 -14.96 2.88 -7.50
C PHE A 284 -13.70 3.57 -6.96
N LEU A 285 -12.61 2.82 -6.78
CA LEU A 285 -11.32 3.34 -6.31
C LEU A 285 -10.83 4.46 -7.22
N GLU A 286 -10.88 4.27 -8.54
CA GLU A 286 -10.50 5.28 -9.52
C GLU A 286 -11.30 6.57 -9.40
N ARG A 287 -12.63 6.47 -9.23
CA ARG A 287 -13.52 7.63 -9.17
C ARG A 287 -13.45 8.37 -7.84
N ARG A 288 -13.21 7.66 -6.73
CA ARG A 288 -13.32 8.23 -5.38
C ARG A 288 -11.96 8.49 -4.75
N ARG A 289 -11.02 7.55 -4.84
CA ARG A 289 -9.69 7.62 -4.21
C ARG A 289 -8.63 8.14 -5.18
N TYR A 290 -8.59 7.62 -6.41
CA TYR A 290 -7.58 7.98 -7.41
C TYR A 290 -8.04 9.02 -8.42
N LYS A 291 -9.09 9.79 -8.11
CA LYS A 291 -9.52 10.92 -8.95
C LYS A 291 -8.40 11.96 -9.09
N SER A 292 -8.11 12.36 -10.31
CA SER A 292 -7.43 13.62 -10.59
C SER A 292 -8.36 14.78 -10.22
N GLY A 293 -7.83 15.86 -9.62
CA GLY A 293 -8.53 17.15 -9.63
C GLY A 293 -8.77 17.60 -11.08
N PRO A 294 -9.64 18.61 -11.33
CA PRO A 294 -9.79 19.15 -12.67
C PRO A 294 -8.41 19.55 -13.20
N SER A 295 -7.98 18.92 -14.29
CA SER A 295 -6.79 19.33 -15.01
C SER A 295 -7.10 20.71 -15.56
N LEU A 296 -6.37 21.73 -15.09
CA LEU A 296 -6.46 23.09 -15.62
C LEU A 296 -6.23 23.07 -17.12
N THR A 297 -5.31 22.24 -17.62
CA THR A 297 -5.09 21.98 -19.04
C THR A 297 -6.37 21.53 -19.75
N ARG A 298 -7.05 20.46 -19.32
CA ARG A 298 -8.31 20.00 -19.93
C ARG A 298 -9.46 21.00 -19.78
N HIS A 299 -9.46 21.82 -18.74
CA HIS A 299 -10.42 22.91 -18.59
C HIS A 299 -10.15 24.02 -19.61
N TRP A 300 -8.89 24.44 -19.73
CA TRP A 300 -8.44 25.43 -20.71
C TRP A 300 -8.60 24.93 -22.14
N ASP A 301 -8.29 23.68 -22.45
CA ASP A 301 -8.48 23.08 -23.78
C ASP A 301 -9.97 22.99 -24.14
N ARG A 302 -10.85 22.65 -23.18
CA ARG A 302 -12.31 22.72 -23.36
C ARG A 302 -12.82 24.15 -23.54
N LEU A 303 -12.25 25.10 -22.81
CA LEU A 303 -12.61 26.51 -22.93
C LEU A 303 -12.17 27.06 -24.29
N ARG A 304 -10.93 26.76 -24.72
CA ARG A 304 -10.38 27.12 -26.02
C ARG A 304 -11.17 26.49 -27.15
N TRP A 305 -11.55 25.22 -27.05
CA TRP A 305 -12.45 24.57 -28.02
C TRP A 305 -13.81 25.27 -28.11
N LYS A 306 -14.46 25.55 -26.96
CA LYS A 306 -15.76 26.26 -26.93
C LYS A 306 -15.67 27.70 -27.45
N LEU A 307 -14.52 28.34 -27.31
CA LEU A 307 -14.25 29.70 -27.78
C LEU A 307 -13.65 29.74 -29.21
N GLY A 308 -13.48 28.60 -29.88
CA GLY A 308 -12.89 28.53 -31.22
C GLY A 308 -11.38 28.85 -31.29
N LEU A 309 -10.69 28.86 -30.15
CA LEU A 309 -9.27 29.19 -29.98
C LEU A 309 -8.34 27.95 -30.08
N MET A 310 -8.85 26.84 -30.62
CA MET A 310 -8.13 25.58 -30.77
C MET A 310 -8.45 24.95 -32.12
N SER A 311 -7.42 24.64 -32.91
CA SER A 311 -7.56 24.01 -34.21
C SER A 311 -7.86 22.51 -34.09
N LEU A 312 -8.43 21.92 -35.16
CA LEU A 312 -8.70 20.48 -35.24
C LEU A 312 -7.43 19.61 -35.13
N ALA A 313 -6.27 20.12 -35.54
CA ALA A 313 -4.98 19.43 -35.41
C ALA A 313 -4.47 19.42 -33.96
N GLU A 314 -4.58 20.56 -33.26
CA GLU A 314 -4.28 20.67 -31.83
C GLU A 314 -5.20 19.78 -30.97
N ALA A 315 -6.49 19.68 -31.33
CA ALA A 315 -7.45 18.81 -30.66
C ALA A 315 -7.16 17.30 -30.82
N ARG A 316 -6.39 16.92 -31.84
CA ARG A 316 -5.99 15.53 -32.13
C ARG A 316 -4.60 15.17 -31.60
N GLY A 317 -3.88 16.13 -30.99
CA GLY A 317 -2.54 15.90 -30.45
C GLY A 317 -1.44 15.75 -31.51
N GLU A 318 -1.71 16.18 -32.75
CA GLU A 318 -0.74 16.14 -33.84
C GLU A 318 0.10 17.42 -33.80
N HIS A 319 1.31 17.34 -33.24
CA HIS A 319 2.26 18.44 -33.31
C HIS A 319 2.97 18.46 -34.67
N GLU A 320 2.73 19.51 -35.45
CA GLU A 320 3.45 19.82 -36.68
C GLU A 320 4.95 19.95 -36.37
N LYS A 321 5.77 19.07 -36.97
CA LYS A 321 7.23 19.20 -36.94
C LYS A 321 7.61 20.50 -37.64
N ARG A 322 8.09 21.50 -36.90
CA ARG A 322 8.70 22.69 -37.51
C ARG A 322 9.95 22.30 -38.31
N PRO A 323 10.17 22.87 -39.51
CA PRO A 323 11.42 22.67 -40.23
C PRO A 323 12.56 23.36 -39.47
N GLN A 324 13.70 22.68 -39.38
CA GLN A 324 14.95 23.27 -38.91
C GLN A 324 15.43 24.28 -39.96
N SER A 325 15.66 25.51 -39.52
CA SER A 325 16.52 26.51 -40.16
C SER A 325 17.56 26.94 -39.15
#